data_AF-A0A224Y009-F1
#
_entry.id   AF-A0A224Y009-F1
#
_cell.length_a   1.000
_cell.length_b   1.000
_cell.length_c   1.000
_cell.angle_alpha   90.00
_cell.angle_beta   90.00
_cell.angle_gamma   90.00
#
_symmetry.space_group_name_H-M   'P 1'
#
loop_
_entity.id
_entity.type
_entity.pdbx_description
1 polymer ?
#
loop_
_entity_poly.entity_id
_entity_poly.type
_entity_poly.pdbx_seq_one_letter_code
_entity_poly.pdbx_strand_id
1 'polypeptide(L)'
;LIMAIFHVCCSKPTLWNEQIDFLFMWFDYASAIENINAVSIPDIATDKITIRKGKLANIATLTRDSDVFMDEPNADYMKIYGSFRLGKFKLMVDDFRYRNYAGPANFTANKNSLKVSCALLHHTKPGRCFTNWDIFKFAPFTNVIMFSNDKSFNNNDITEEEF
;
A
#
# COMPACT_ATOMS: atom_id res chain seq x y z
N LEU A 1 -7.30 29.13 27.19
CA LEU A 1 -7.20 29.29 25.73
C LEU A 1 -6.05 28.49 25.14
N ILE A 2 -4.78 28.75 25.50
CA ILE A 2 -3.61 28.00 25.01
C ILE A 2 -3.72 26.49 25.30
N MET A 3 -4.10 26.08 26.52
CA MET A 3 -4.31 24.66 26.85
C MET A 3 -5.50 24.02 26.12
N ALA A 4 -6.56 24.78 25.81
CA ALA A 4 -7.70 24.27 25.05
C ALA A 4 -7.34 24.10 23.56
N ILE A 5 -6.56 25.02 23.01
CA ILE A 5 -5.99 24.90 21.66
C ILE A 5 -5.05 23.70 21.60
N PHE A 6 -4.15 23.53 22.58
CA PHE A 6 -3.29 22.34 22.68
C PHE A 6 -4.10 21.05 22.78
N HIS A 7 -5.14 21.02 23.62
CA HIS A 7 -5.95 19.82 23.79
C HIS A 7 -6.70 19.45 22.49
N VAL A 8 -7.28 20.42 21.78
CA VAL A 8 -7.94 20.19 20.49
C VAL A 8 -6.94 19.83 19.38
N CYS A 9 -5.77 20.46 19.35
CA CYS A 9 -4.72 20.18 18.36
C CYS A 9 -4.05 18.82 18.58
N CYS A 10 -3.91 18.35 19.82
CA CYS A 10 -3.33 17.04 20.13
C CYS A 10 -4.36 15.91 20.08
N SER A 11 -5.62 16.15 20.44
CA SER A 11 -6.68 15.12 20.45
C SER A 11 -7.17 14.74 19.05
N LYS A 12 -7.23 15.70 18.10
CA LYS A 12 -7.69 15.42 16.74
C LYS A 12 -6.82 14.38 16.01
N PRO A 13 -5.47 14.50 15.98
CA PRO A 13 -4.61 13.46 15.41
C PRO A 13 -4.75 12.12 16.14
N THR A 14 -4.84 12.12 17.48
CA THR A 14 -5.02 10.89 18.27
C THR A 14 -6.30 10.15 17.90
N LEU A 15 -7.44 10.85 17.79
CA LEU A 15 -8.72 10.25 17.40
C LEU A 15 -8.66 9.64 15.99
N TRP A 16 -8.04 10.34 15.03
CA TRP A 16 -7.89 9.81 13.68
C TRP A 16 -6.95 8.61 13.60
N ASN A 17 -5.85 8.66 14.35
CA ASN A 17 -4.94 7.53 14.50
C ASN A 17 -5.69 6.30 15.04
N GLU A 18 -6.44 6.45 16.14
CA GLU A 18 -7.24 5.37 16.74
C GLU A 18 -8.30 4.83 15.79
N GLN A 19 -9.02 5.69 15.07
CA GLN A 19 -10.02 5.26 14.09
C GLN A 19 -9.40 4.46 12.94
N ILE A 20 -8.26 4.92 12.41
CA ILE A 20 -7.56 4.22 11.33
C ILE A 20 -6.99 2.89 11.80
N ASP A 21 -6.41 2.84 13.01
CA ASP A 21 -5.91 1.61 13.60
C ASP A 21 -7.06 0.60 13.84
N PHE A 22 -8.23 1.08 14.27
CA PHE A 22 -9.44 0.26 14.42
C PHE A 22 -9.95 -0.29 13.07
N LEU A 23 -9.94 0.52 12.00
CA LEU A 23 -10.31 0.07 10.66
C LEU A 23 -9.36 -1.02 10.15
N PHE A 24 -8.05 -0.89 10.39
CA PHE A 24 -7.09 -1.92 10.02
C PHE A 24 -7.27 -3.21 10.81
N MET A 25 -7.58 -3.13 12.11
CA MET A 25 -7.90 -4.30 12.92
C MET A 25 -9.13 -5.05 12.37
N TRP A 26 -10.19 -4.34 11.97
CA TRP A 26 -11.35 -4.96 11.33
C TRP A 26 -11.03 -5.55 9.96
N PHE A 27 -10.20 -4.88 9.18
CA PHE A 27 -9.76 -5.37 7.89
C PHE A 27 -8.94 -6.67 8.01
N ASP A 28 -8.04 -6.75 8.99
CA ASP A 28 -7.28 -7.97 9.30
C ASP A 28 -8.22 -9.11 9.70
N TYR A 29 -9.16 -8.85 10.63
CA TYR A 29 -10.16 -9.81 11.06
C TYR A 29 -11.03 -10.34 9.89
N ALA A 30 -11.56 -9.44 9.06
CA ALA A 30 -12.36 -9.81 7.90
C ALA A 30 -11.53 -10.60 6.86
N SER A 31 -10.27 -10.19 6.63
CA SER A 31 -9.36 -10.88 5.72
C SER A 31 -9.06 -12.31 6.19
N ALA A 32 -8.94 -12.53 7.50
CA ALA A 32 -8.74 -13.86 8.07
C ALA A 32 -9.96 -14.77 7.87
N ILE A 33 -11.18 -14.24 8.02
CA ILE A 33 -12.43 -15.00 7.80
C ILE A 33 -12.59 -15.37 6.33
N GLU A 34 -12.39 -14.41 5.44
CA GLU A 34 -12.58 -14.57 3.99
C GLU A 34 -11.35 -15.20 3.30
N ASN A 35 -10.30 -15.52 4.06
CA ASN A 35 -9.03 -16.06 3.58
C ASN A 35 -8.37 -15.19 2.49
N ILE A 36 -8.53 -13.86 2.60
CA ILE A 36 -7.99 -12.87 1.67
C ILE A 36 -6.54 -12.56 2.07
N ASN A 37 -5.61 -13.33 1.52
CA ASN A 37 -4.18 -13.19 1.83
C ASN A 37 -3.42 -12.36 0.80
N ALA A 38 -4.04 -12.06 -0.34
CA ALA A 38 -3.43 -11.29 -1.41
C ALA A 38 -4.48 -10.53 -2.25
N VAL A 39 -4.06 -9.38 -2.79
CA VAL A 39 -4.87 -8.55 -3.70
C VAL A 39 -4.19 -8.48 -5.05
N SER A 40 -4.96 -8.67 -6.12
CA SER A 40 -4.44 -8.51 -7.48
C SER A 40 -4.12 -7.05 -7.76
N ILE A 41 -2.95 -6.77 -8.32
CA ILE A 41 -2.59 -5.43 -8.81
C ILE A 41 -2.84 -5.36 -10.32
N PRO A 42 -3.18 -4.18 -10.86
CA PRO A 42 -3.27 -3.97 -12.29
C PRO A 42 -1.97 -4.32 -13.00
N ASP A 43 -2.07 -4.77 -14.25
CA ASP A 43 -0.91 -5.01 -15.11
C ASP A 43 -0.19 -3.68 -15.37
N ILE A 44 1.16 -3.73 -15.35
CA ILE A 44 2.03 -2.57 -15.57
C ILE A 44 2.94 -2.92 -16.75
N ALA A 45 2.91 -2.10 -17.79
CA ALA A 45 3.80 -2.24 -18.94
C ALA A 45 4.46 -0.90 -19.25
N THR A 46 5.79 -0.88 -19.25
CA THR A 46 6.62 0.24 -19.69
C THR A 46 7.52 -0.22 -20.83
N ASP A 47 8.34 0.70 -21.36
CA ASP A 47 9.38 0.41 -22.35
C ASP A 47 10.45 -0.57 -21.83
N LYS A 48 10.61 -0.70 -20.51
CA LYS A 48 11.69 -1.49 -19.87
C LYS A 48 11.21 -2.70 -19.11
N ILE A 49 9.98 -2.65 -18.57
CA ILE A 49 9.47 -3.65 -17.64
C ILE A 49 8.03 -4.00 -17.99
N THR A 50 7.69 -5.28 -17.94
CA THR A 50 6.31 -5.75 -17.91
C THR A 50 6.06 -6.56 -16.64
N ILE A 51 4.99 -6.23 -15.91
CA ILE A 51 4.47 -6.96 -14.75
C ILE A 51 3.02 -7.30 -15.07
N ARG A 52 2.71 -8.60 -15.14
CA ARG A 52 1.35 -9.08 -15.35
C ARG A 52 0.94 -10.07 -14.29
N LYS A 53 -0.37 -10.10 -13.99
CA LYS A 53 -0.97 -10.99 -12.98
C LYS A 53 -0.29 -10.84 -11.60
N GLY A 54 0.08 -9.60 -11.24
CA GLY A 54 0.70 -9.32 -9.97
C GLY A 54 -0.27 -9.51 -8.81
N LYS A 55 0.20 -10.08 -7.70
CA LYS A 55 -0.53 -10.24 -6.45
C LYS A 55 0.28 -9.68 -5.29
N LEU A 56 -0.26 -8.66 -4.63
CA LEU A 56 0.30 -8.10 -3.41
C LEU A 56 -0.15 -8.97 -2.23
N ALA A 57 0.77 -9.75 -1.67
CA ALA A 57 0.52 -10.62 -0.52
C ALA A 57 0.60 -9.86 0.80
N ASN A 58 0.06 -10.49 1.86
CA ASN A 58 0.06 -10.01 3.23
C ASN A 58 -0.61 -8.64 3.41
N ILE A 59 -1.63 -8.34 2.60
CA ILE A 59 -2.35 -7.06 2.67
C ILE A 59 -2.96 -6.83 4.06
N ALA A 60 -3.36 -7.90 4.75
CA ALA A 60 -3.91 -7.87 6.10
C ALA A 60 -2.92 -7.32 7.15
N THR A 61 -1.61 -7.34 6.86
CA THR A 61 -0.57 -6.78 7.73
C THR A 61 -0.42 -5.26 7.60
N LEU A 62 -1.38 -4.58 6.97
CA LEU A 62 -1.37 -3.13 6.82
C LEU A 62 -1.50 -2.46 8.18
N THR A 63 -0.53 -1.61 8.48
CA THR A 63 -0.44 -0.87 9.73
C THR A 63 -0.04 0.56 9.43
N ARG A 64 -0.26 1.43 10.39
CA ARG A 64 0.18 2.82 10.33
C ARG A 64 1.69 2.91 10.59
N ASP A 65 2.39 3.67 9.74
CA ASP A 65 3.85 3.91 9.80
C ASP A 65 4.17 5.28 10.44
N SER A 66 3.22 6.22 10.39
CA SER A 66 3.30 7.54 11.03
C SER A 66 1.95 8.03 11.50
N ASP A 67 1.89 9.10 12.27
CA ASP A 67 0.62 9.77 12.56
C ASP A 67 -0.13 10.16 11.27
N VAL A 68 -1.46 10.11 11.37
CA VAL A 68 -2.41 10.56 10.37
C VAL A 68 -2.79 11.99 10.71
N PHE A 69 -2.72 12.83 9.68
CA PHE A 69 -3.00 14.25 9.78
C PHE A 69 -4.24 14.59 8.97
N MET A 70 -4.99 15.56 9.46
CA MET A 70 -6.14 16.14 8.78
C MET A 70 -5.87 17.62 8.56
N ASP A 71 -5.96 18.05 7.32
CA ASP A 71 -5.92 19.45 6.91
C ASP A 71 -7.30 19.84 6.40
N GLU A 72 -7.91 20.86 7.00
CA GLU A 72 -9.24 21.36 6.65
C GLU A 72 -9.14 22.87 6.40
N PRO A 73 -8.57 23.28 5.25
CA PRO A 73 -8.38 24.68 4.93
C PRO A 73 -9.70 25.45 4.76
N ASN A 74 -10.80 24.75 4.47
CA ASN A 74 -12.15 25.32 4.41
C ASN A 74 -13.23 24.24 4.60
N ALA A 75 -14.47 24.66 4.86
CA ALA A 75 -15.60 23.76 5.16
C ALA A 75 -16.05 22.86 3.98
N ASP A 76 -15.54 23.09 2.77
CA ASP A 76 -15.85 22.31 1.57
C ASP A 76 -14.69 21.39 1.16
N TYR A 77 -13.59 21.37 1.91
CA TYR A 77 -12.41 20.56 1.59
C TYR A 77 -11.71 20.06 2.85
N MET A 78 -11.58 18.74 2.95
CA MET A 78 -10.80 18.09 4.00
C MET A 78 -9.80 17.14 3.34
N LYS A 79 -8.56 17.15 3.81
CA LYS A 79 -7.51 16.24 3.35
C LYS A 79 -7.00 15.42 4.52
N ILE A 80 -7.08 14.10 4.41
CA ILE A 80 -6.51 13.16 5.35
C ILE A 80 -5.28 12.55 4.71
N TYR A 81 -4.14 12.59 5.39
CA TYR A 81 -2.91 12.02 4.87
C TYR A 81 -2.09 11.34 5.96
N GLY A 82 -1.42 10.25 5.59
CA GLY A 82 -0.61 9.46 6.51
C GLY A 82 0.34 8.54 5.76
N SER A 83 1.28 7.97 6.50
CA SER A 83 2.15 6.91 5.98
C SER A 83 1.73 5.57 6.60
N PHE A 84 1.67 4.56 5.75
CA PHE A 84 1.24 3.21 6.09
C PHE A 84 2.29 2.21 5.65
N ARG A 85 2.29 1.01 6.21
CA ARG A 85 3.20 -0.06 5.82
C ARG A 85 2.53 -1.41 5.96
N LEU A 86 2.90 -2.34 5.11
CA LEU A 86 2.65 -3.77 5.33
C LEU A 86 3.74 -4.32 6.24
N GLY A 87 3.38 -5.10 7.25
CA GLY A 87 4.34 -5.79 8.10
C GLY A 87 5.31 -6.70 7.33
N LYS A 88 4.86 -7.28 6.20
CA LYS A 88 5.72 -8.02 5.25
C LYS A 88 5.33 -7.74 3.80
N PHE A 89 6.07 -6.88 3.12
CA PHE A 89 5.85 -6.63 1.70
C PHE A 89 6.31 -7.81 0.84
N LYS A 90 5.39 -8.38 0.06
CA LYS A 90 5.70 -9.36 -0.98
C LYS A 90 4.77 -9.16 -2.16
N LEU A 91 5.34 -8.83 -3.32
CA LEU A 91 4.62 -8.81 -4.59
C LEU A 91 5.03 -10.04 -5.39
N MET A 92 4.07 -10.90 -5.68
CA MET A 92 4.24 -12.10 -6.49
C MET A 92 3.78 -11.79 -7.91
N VAL A 93 4.59 -12.09 -8.92
CA VAL A 93 4.30 -11.80 -10.32
C VAL A 93 4.46 -13.07 -11.12
N ASP A 94 3.43 -13.47 -11.87
CA ASP A 94 3.48 -14.69 -12.67
C ASP A 94 4.17 -14.48 -14.04
N ASP A 95 4.10 -13.25 -14.60
CA ASP A 95 4.77 -12.87 -15.86
C ASP A 95 5.48 -11.52 -15.66
N PHE A 96 6.72 -11.59 -15.20
CA PHE A 96 7.67 -10.48 -15.13
C PHE A 96 8.62 -10.55 -16.33
N ARG A 97 8.80 -9.41 -17.00
CA ARG A 97 9.74 -9.27 -18.13
C ARG A 97 10.65 -8.09 -17.91
N TYR A 98 11.95 -8.33 -18.02
CA TYR A 98 12.98 -7.33 -17.89
C TYR A 98 14.23 -7.77 -18.67
N ARG A 99 14.70 -6.94 -19.61
CA ARG A 99 15.78 -7.30 -20.53
C ARG A 99 15.47 -8.62 -21.26
N ASN A 100 16.29 -9.65 -21.05
CA ASN A 100 16.13 -10.98 -21.66
C ASN A 100 15.31 -11.94 -20.78
N TYR A 101 15.00 -11.55 -19.55
CA TYR A 101 14.20 -12.36 -18.62
C TYR A 101 12.72 -12.35 -18.99
N ALA A 102 12.08 -13.52 -18.92
CA ALA A 102 10.64 -13.66 -18.94
C ALA A 102 10.21 -14.83 -18.05
N GLY A 103 9.54 -14.52 -16.94
CA GLY A 103 9.05 -15.53 -16.01
C GLY A 103 8.52 -15.00 -14.68
N PRO A 104 8.23 -15.90 -13.73
CA PRO A 104 7.68 -15.52 -12.45
C PRO A 104 8.74 -14.88 -11.55
N ALA A 105 8.37 -13.80 -10.84
CA ALA A 105 9.27 -13.10 -9.94
C ALA A 105 8.58 -12.71 -8.63
N ASN A 106 9.35 -12.70 -7.54
CA ASN A 106 8.93 -12.16 -6.25
C ASN A 106 9.71 -10.89 -5.93
N PHE A 107 9.01 -9.81 -5.66
CA PHE A 107 9.58 -8.56 -5.19
C PHE A 107 9.37 -8.44 -3.69
N THR A 108 10.45 -8.19 -2.96
CA THR A 108 10.42 -7.97 -1.51
C THR A 108 11.14 -6.67 -1.16
N ALA A 109 10.74 -6.07 -0.04
CA ALA A 109 11.33 -4.84 0.44
C ALA A 109 11.54 -4.93 1.96
N ASN A 110 12.75 -4.62 2.43
CA ASN A 110 13.05 -4.54 3.86
C ASN A 110 12.34 -3.36 4.54
N LYS A 111 12.03 -2.32 3.76
CA LYS A 111 11.21 -1.17 4.16
C LYS A 111 10.21 -0.88 3.06
N ASN A 112 8.95 -0.86 3.43
CA ASN A 112 7.85 -0.42 2.59
C ASN A 112 7.08 0.64 3.34
N SER A 113 6.94 1.80 2.73
CA SER A 113 6.05 2.84 3.22
C SER A 113 5.15 3.21 2.05
N LEU A 114 3.87 3.31 2.33
CA LEU A 114 2.79 3.69 1.44
C LEU A 114 2.27 5.01 1.97
N LYS A 115 2.66 6.09 1.32
CA LYS A 115 2.05 7.40 1.57
C LYS A 115 0.68 7.38 0.93
N VAL A 116 -0.35 7.67 1.72
CA VAL A 116 -1.73 7.73 1.27
C VAL A 116 -2.27 9.12 1.61
N SER A 117 -2.95 9.72 0.64
CA SER A 117 -3.59 11.01 0.77
C SER A 117 -4.97 10.92 0.16
N CYS A 118 -5.97 11.32 0.92
CA CYS A 118 -7.37 11.29 0.55
C CYS A 118 -7.96 12.68 0.76
N ALA A 119 -8.51 13.29 -0.29
CA ALA A 119 -9.21 14.55 -0.22
C ALA A 119 -10.72 14.32 -0.35
N LEU A 120 -11.48 14.88 0.60
CA LEU A 120 -12.93 14.90 0.65
C LEU A 120 -13.42 16.29 0.23
N LEU A 121 -14.09 16.35 -0.92
CA LEU A 121 -14.72 17.56 -1.45
C LEU A 121 -16.19 17.61 -1.02
N HIS A 122 -16.67 18.80 -0.62
CA HIS A 122 -18.03 19.05 -0.15
C HIS A 122 -18.49 18.10 0.96
N HIS A 123 -17.59 17.75 1.88
CA HIS A 123 -17.85 16.77 2.95
C HIS A 123 -19.02 17.18 3.89
N THR A 124 -19.39 18.45 3.91
CA THR A 124 -20.55 19.00 4.65
C THR A 124 -21.88 18.91 3.89
N LYS A 125 -21.89 18.49 2.61
CA LYS A 125 -23.09 18.40 1.76
C LYS A 125 -23.42 16.93 1.45
N PRO A 126 -24.38 16.33 2.16
CA PRO A 126 -24.81 14.94 1.93
C PRO A 126 -25.18 14.71 0.45
N GLY A 127 -24.68 13.62 -0.14
CA GLY A 127 -24.91 13.27 -1.54
C GLY A 127 -24.00 13.96 -2.57
N ARG A 128 -23.07 14.83 -2.13
CA ARG A 128 -22.06 15.47 -3.00
C ARG A 128 -20.63 15.32 -2.46
N CYS A 129 -20.42 14.39 -1.54
CA CYS A 129 -19.10 14.08 -1.02
C CYS A 129 -18.31 13.30 -2.08
N PHE A 130 -17.18 13.83 -2.53
CA PHE A 130 -16.29 13.15 -3.47
C PHE A 130 -14.95 12.86 -2.81
N THR A 131 -14.41 11.68 -3.08
CA THR A 131 -13.14 11.21 -2.53
C THR A 131 -12.10 11.10 -3.63
N ASN A 132 -11.01 11.85 -3.50
CA ASN A 132 -9.86 11.79 -4.40
C ASN A 132 -8.65 11.19 -3.68
N TRP A 133 -8.04 10.17 -4.28
CA TRP A 133 -6.81 9.56 -3.76
C TRP A 133 -5.60 10.07 -4.54
N ASP A 134 -4.72 10.81 -3.88
CA ASP A 134 -3.70 11.60 -4.60
C ASP A 134 -2.36 10.86 -4.76
N ILE A 135 -1.98 10.02 -3.81
CA ILE A 135 -0.64 9.40 -3.80
C ILE A 135 -0.76 7.98 -3.25
N PHE A 136 -0.25 7.02 -4.01
CA PHE A 136 0.14 5.68 -3.56
C PHE A 136 1.56 5.45 -4.05
N LYS A 137 2.55 5.61 -3.17
CA LYS A 137 3.96 5.38 -3.53
C LYS A 137 4.54 4.30 -2.64
N PHE A 138 4.95 3.19 -3.25
CA PHE A 138 5.79 2.20 -2.58
C PHE A 138 7.23 2.69 -2.53
N ALA A 139 7.93 2.39 -1.43
CA ALA A 139 9.37 2.54 -1.38
C ALA A 139 10.05 1.61 -2.43
N PRO A 140 11.27 1.93 -2.90
CA PRO A 140 11.99 1.08 -3.85
C PRO A 140 12.11 -0.36 -3.34
N PHE A 141 11.96 -1.33 -4.23
CA PHE A 141 12.19 -2.75 -3.92
C PHE A 141 13.67 -2.94 -3.57
N THR A 142 13.94 -3.64 -2.46
CA THR A 142 15.33 -3.90 -2.06
C THR A 142 15.84 -5.20 -2.65
N ASN A 143 14.96 -6.18 -2.87
CA ASN A 143 15.31 -7.48 -3.44
C ASN A 143 14.28 -7.90 -4.49
N VAL A 144 14.75 -8.43 -5.61
CA VAL A 144 13.96 -9.12 -6.62
C VAL A 144 14.49 -10.53 -6.71
N ILE A 145 13.60 -11.52 -6.57
CA ILE A 145 13.93 -12.93 -6.77
C ILE A 145 13.26 -13.36 -8.07
N MET A 146 14.07 -13.64 -9.09
CA MET A 146 13.61 -14.16 -10.38
C MET A 146 13.65 -15.69 -10.35
N PHE A 147 12.59 -16.35 -10.81
CA PHE A 147 12.52 -17.80 -10.84
C PHE A 147 12.65 -18.32 -12.26
N SER A 148 13.36 -19.44 -12.42
CA SER A 148 13.45 -20.10 -13.71
C SER A 148 12.09 -20.65 -14.16
N ASN A 149 11.76 -20.41 -15.44
CA ASN A 149 10.61 -21.00 -16.10
C ASN A 149 10.87 -22.43 -16.61
N ASP A 150 12.13 -22.89 -16.57
CA ASP A 150 12.49 -24.24 -16.98
C ASP A 150 12.14 -25.24 -15.87
N LYS A 151 11.40 -26.30 -16.25
CA LYS A 151 10.96 -27.37 -15.36
C LYS A 151 12.13 -28.11 -14.72
N SER A 152 13.31 -28.10 -15.34
CA SER A 152 14.52 -28.70 -14.79
C SER A 152 15.05 -27.94 -13.57
N PHE A 153 14.71 -26.65 -13.42
CA PHE A 153 15.20 -25.77 -12.35
C PHE A 153 14.18 -25.54 -11.23
N ASN A 154 12.99 -26.14 -11.28
CA ASN A 154 12.02 -26.25 -10.19
C ASN A 154 11.87 -25.01 -9.27
N ASN A 155 11.61 -23.82 -9.84
CA ASN A 155 11.50 -22.55 -9.10
C ASN A 155 12.75 -22.17 -8.27
N ASN A 156 13.95 -22.53 -8.72
CA ASN A 156 15.18 -22.01 -8.14
C ASN A 156 15.33 -20.51 -8.44
N ASP A 157 15.93 -19.79 -7.48
CA ASP A 157 16.33 -18.40 -7.63
C ASP A 157 17.47 -18.31 -8.65
N ILE A 158 17.24 -17.57 -9.74
CA ILE A 158 18.21 -17.34 -10.82
C ILE A 158 18.64 -15.87 -10.90
N THR A 159 18.40 -15.10 -9.84
CA THR A 159 18.65 -13.67 -9.82
C THR A 159 20.11 -13.34 -10.16
N GLU A 160 21.08 -14.12 -9.70
CA GLU A 160 22.51 -13.89 -9.97
C GLU A 160 23.00 -14.42 -11.32
N GLU A 161 22.24 -15.28 -12.00
CA GLU A 161 22.66 -15.91 -13.27
C GLU A 161 22.37 -15.03 -14.50
N GLU A 162 21.50 -14.02 -14.37
CA GLU A 162 21.02 -13.19 -15.48
C GLU A 162 21.51 -11.71 -15.47
N PHE A 163 22.44 -11.34 -14.59
CA PHE A 163 23.05 -9.99 -14.56
C PHE A 163 24.39 -9.88 -15.31
#